data_AF-A0A7K7MTR3-F1
#
_entry.id   AF-A0A7K7MTR3-F1
#
_cell.length_a   1.000
_cell.length_b   1.000
_cell.length_c   1.000
_cell.angle_alpha   90.00
_cell.angle_beta   90.00
_cell.angle_gamma   90.00
#
_symmetry.space_group_name_H-M   'P 1'
#
loop_
_entity.id
_entity.type
_entity.pdbx_description
1 polymer ?
#
loop_
_entity_poly.entity_id
_entity_poly.type
_entity_poly.pdbx_seq_one_letter_code
_entity_poly.pdbx_strand_id
1 'polypeptide(L)'
;RAALDRATVLLSMTKGGKRIDNVWGSGGGQQSVKHLVKEIDMLLKEYLLSGDVLEAERCLQELEVPHFHHELVYEAIVMVLESTGEKTFKMILDLFKSLWRSSVITMDQMKRGYERVYCEIPDINLDVPHSYSVLERFVEECFQAGIISKPLRDLCPSR
;
A
#
# COMPACT_ATOMS: atom_id res chain seq x y z
N ARG A 1 10.04 18.10 33.65
CA ARG A 1 11.36 17.44 33.42
C ARG A 1 11.30 16.46 32.25
N ALA A 2 10.26 15.63 32.13
CA ALA A 2 10.05 14.71 31.00
C ALA A 2 10.31 15.27 29.58
N ALA A 3 9.91 16.51 29.28
CA ALA A 3 10.17 17.13 27.97
C ALA A 3 11.68 17.40 27.72
N LEU A 4 12.41 17.84 28.74
CA LEU A 4 13.86 18.05 28.68
C LEU A 4 14.60 16.71 28.56
N ASP A 5 14.11 15.68 29.26
CA ASP A 5 14.68 14.34 29.19
C ASP A 5 14.53 13.76 27.77
N ARG A 6 13.34 13.89 27.16
CA ARG A 6 13.09 13.49 25.76
C ARG A 6 13.98 14.23 24.77
N ALA A 7 14.13 15.55 24.91
CA ALA A 7 14.99 16.36 24.06
C ALA A 7 16.47 15.93 24.19
N THR A 8 16.93 15.64 25.40
CA THR A 8 18.30 15.21 25.67
C THR A 8 18.61 13.87 25.02
N VAL A 9 17.69 12.90 25.11
CA VAL A 9 17.82 11.60 24.42
C VAL A 9 17.91 11.80 22.91
N LEU A 10 16.98 12.54 22.30
CA LEU A 10 16.96 12.80 20.85
C LEU A 10 18.25 13.46 20.34
N LEU A 11 18.77 14.45 21.08
CA LEU A 11 20.02 15.14 20.75
C LEU A 11 21.27 14.27 20.99
N SER A 12 21.21 13.28 21.88
CA SER A 12 22.34 12.36 22.10
C SER A 12 22.45 11.27 21.04
N MET A 13 21.32 10.81 20.50
CA MET A 13 21.26 9.79 19.44
C MET A 13 21.84 10.27 18.10
N THR A 14 21.88 11.59 17.87
CA THR A 14 22.31 12.22 16.61
C THR A 14 23.82 12.43 16.49
N LYS A 15 24.61 12.13 17.53
CA LYS A 15 26.09 12.27 17.50
C LYS A 15 26.79 11.37 16.46
N GLY A 16 26.07 10.47 15.79
CA GLY A 16 26.55 9.60 14.71
C GLY A 16 26.26 10.07 13.27
N GLY A 17 25.83 11.30 13.05
CA GLY A 17 25.71 11.88 11.70
C GLY A 17 24.41 11.62 10.93
N LYS A 18 23.38 11.04 11.56
CA LYS A 18 22.02 11.04 10.99
C LYS A 18 21.32 12.35 11.35
N ARG A 19 20.98 13.13 10.32
CA ARG A 19 20.34 14.44 10.45
C ARG A 19 18.90 14.31 11.01
N ILE A 20 18.45 15.35 11.70
CA ILE A 20 17.11 15.52 12.34
C ILE A 20 16.03 15.78 11.28
N ASP A 21 16.25 15.39 10.03
CA ASP A 21 15.45 15.87 8.89
C ASP A 21 13.95 15.55 9.04
N ASN A 22 13.62 14.47 9.77
CA ASN A 22 12.27 13.90 9.86
C ASN A 22 11.75 13.72 11.31
N VAL A 23 12.15 14.56 12.28
CA VAL A 23 11.62 14.43 13.66
C VAL A 23 10.11 14.64 13.75
N TRP A 24 9.53 15.34 12.77
CA TRP A 24 8.09 15.60 12.66
C TRP A 24 7.35 14.60 11.76
N GLY A 25 8.03 13.56 11.27
CA GLY A 25 7.51 12.62 10.27
C GLY A 25 8.08 12.88 8.87
N SER A 26 8.03 11.86 8.02
CA SER A 26 8.44 11.90 6.61
C SER A 26 7.26 12.06 5.64
N GLY A 27 6.04 12.23 6.16
CA GLY A 27 4.80 12.36 5.40
C GLY A 27 4.48 13.77 4.89
N GLY A 28 3.30 13.90 4.31
CA GLY A 28 2.68 15.15 3.86
C GLY A 28 2.82 15.42 2.36
N GLY A 29 1.85 16.14 1.79
CA GLY A 29 1.80 16.45 0.35
C GLY A 29 2.91 17.38 -0.17
N GLN A 30 3.82 17.85 0.69
CA GLN A 30 5.02 18.61 0.29
C GLN A 30 6.18 17.68 -0.13
N GLN A 31 6.10 16.39 0.20
CA GLN A 31 7.09 15.41 -0.21
C GLN A 31 6.99 15.14 -1.72
N SER A 32 8.12 14.80 -2.33
CA SER A 32 8.11 14.39 -3.74
C SER A 32 7.34 13.09 -3.92
N VAL A 33 6.64 12.95 -5.05
CA VAL A 33 5.95 11.70 -5.40
C VAL A 33 6.89 10.50 -5.34
N LYS A 34 8.14 10.64 -5.82
CA LYS A 34 9.16 9.59 -5.74
C LYS A 34 9.45 9.12 -4.31
N HIS A 35 9.42 10.05 -3.36
CA HIS A 35 9.60 9.72 -1.95
C HIS A 35 8.37 8.97 -1.42
N LEU A 36 7.16 9.45 -1.68
CA LEU A 36 5.92 8.80 -1.22
C LEU A 36 5.77 7.37 -1.78
N VAL A 37 6.06 7.16 -3.06
CA VAL A 37 6.07 5.82 -3.68
C VAL A 37 7.05 4.90 -2.94
N LYS A 38 8.25 5.40 -2.60
CA LYS A 38 9.23 4.63 -1.86
C LYS A 38 8.75 4.28 -0.44
N GLU A 39 8.10 5.20 0.27
CA GLU A 39 7.56 4.91 1.60
C GLU A 39 6.44 3.85 1.52
N ILE A 40 5.57 3.91 0.51
CA ILE A 40 4.53 2.91 0.27
C ILE A 40 5.13 1.53 -0.06
N ASP A 41 6.15 1.47 -0.91
CA ASP A 41 6.89 0.24 -1.22
C ASP A 41 7.52 -0.37 0.04
N MET A 42 8.16 0.45 0.87
CA MET A 42 8.75 0.00 2.13
C MET A 42 7.69 -0.51 3.12
N LEU A 43 6.56 0.19 3.25
CA LEU A 43 5.42 -0.21 4.07
C LEU A 43 4.89 -1.59 3.65
N LEU A 44 4.64 -1.80 2.35
CA LEU A 44 4.11 -3.07 1.85
C LEU A 44 5.12 -4.22 2.04
N LYS A 45 6.40 -3.97 1.78
CA LYS A 45 7.47 -4.95 2.02
C LYS A 45 7.59 -5.32 3.49
N GLU A 46 7.54 -4.34 4.39
CA GLU A 46 7.54 -4.57 5.83
C GLU A 46 6.31 -5.38 6.27
N TYR A 47 5.13 -5.06 5.73
CA TYR A 47 3.92 -5.81 5.98
C TYR A 47 4.02 -7.28 5.54
N LEU A 48 4.58 -7.57 4.36
CA LEU A 48 4.74 -8.95 3.89
C LEU A 48 5.74 -9.78 4.73
N LEU A 49 6.65 -9.12 5.45
CA LEU A 49 7.59 -9.74 6.37
C LEU A 49 7.00 -9.92 7.78
N SER A 50 6.32 -8.90 8.29
CA SER A 50 5.80 -8.85 9.67
C SER A 50 4.42 -9.50 9.82
N GLY A 51 3.55 -9.34 8.83
CA GLY A 51 2.13 -9.66 8.91
C GLY A 51 1.31 -8.69 9.78
N ASP A 52 1.88 -7.58 10.23
CA ASP A 52 1.21 -6.64 11.11
C ASP A 52 0.34 -5.64 10.33
N VAL A 53 -0.96 -5.92 10.29
CA VAL A 53 -1.95 -5.09 9.60
C VAL A 53 -2.14 -3.73 10.27
N LEU A 54 -2.07 -3.68 11.60
CA LEU A 54 -2.29 -2.44 12.35
C LEU A 54 -1.12 -1.48 12.15
N GLU A 55 0.10 -2.02 12.10
CA GLU A 55 1.29 -1.23 11.78
C GLU A 55 1.24 -0.69 10.34
N ALA A 56 0.85 -1.52 9.37
CA ALA A 56 0.68 -1.07 7.99
C ALA A 56 -0.37 0.05 7.87
N GLU A 57 -1.50 -0.07 8.57
CA GLU A 57 -2.53 0.97 8.62
C GLU A 57 -1.99 2.28 9.24
N ARG A 58 -1.26 2.18 10.35
CA ARG A 58 -0.63 3.33 11.02
C ARG A 58 0.38 4.03 10.10
N CYS A 59 1.28 3.27 9.47
CA CYS A 59 2.26 3.81 8.54
C CYS A 59 1.59 4.54 7.37
N LEU A 60 0.50 4.00 6.82
CA LEU A 60 -0.24 4.66 5.73
C LEU A 60 -0.84 5.99 6.17
N GLN A 61 -1.40 6.06 7.38
CA GLN A 61 -1.98 7.29 7.94
C GLN A 61 -0.90 8.35 8.20
N GLU A 62 0.28 7.95 8.69
CA GLU A 62 1.43 8.83 8.96
C GLU A 62 2.02 9.46 7.68
N LEU A 63 1.71 8.92 6.49
CA LEU A 63 2.06 9.57 5.23
C LEU A 63 1.24 10.83 4.96
N GLU A 64 0.07 11.01 5.59
CA GLU A 64 -0.78 12.21 5.49
C GLU A 64 -1.12 12.61 4.03
N VAL A 65 -1.28 11.63 3.13
CA VAL A 65 -1.59 11.85 1.70
C VAL A 65 -2.81 11.03 1.23
N PRO A 66 -4.01 11.30 1.77
CA PRO A 66 -5.21 10.48 1.53
C PRO A 66 -5.63 10.39 0.05
N HIS A 67 -5.29 11.39 -0.77
CA HIS A 67 -5.57 11.40 -2.22
C HIS A 67 -4.55 10.63 -3.07
N PHE A 68 -3.53 10.06 -2.43
CA PHE A 68 -2.48 9.22 -3.03
C PHE A 68 -2.56 7.76 -2.57
N HIS A 69 -3.58 7.37 -1.79
CA HIS A 69 -3.77 5.98 -1.35
C HIS A 69 -4.01 4.99 -2.51
N HIS A 70 -4.44 5.48 -3.67
CA HIS A 70 -4.51 4.67 -4.90
C HIS A 70 -3.14 4.11 -5.33
N GLU A 71 -2.02 4.71 -4.88
CA GLU A 71 -0.68 4.18 -5.10
C GLU A 71 -0.46 2.89 -4.31
N LEU A 72 -0.85 2.85 -3.04
CA LEU A 72 -0.75 1.63 -2.23
C LEU A 72 -1.57 0.50 -2.83
N VAL A 73 -2.78 0.80 -3.31
CA VAL A 73 -3.65 -0.21 -3.93
C VAL A 73 -3.00 -0.76 -5.21
N TYR A 74 -2.46 0.12 -6.05
CA TYR A 74 -1.76 -0.26 -7.28
C TYR A 74 -0.53 -1.15 -6.97
N GLU A 75 0.40 -0.67 -6.15
CA GLU A 75 1.64 -1.38 -5.81
C GLU A 75 1.35 -2.73 -5.13
N ALA A 76 0.38 -2.77 -4.21
CA ALA A 76 0.02 -4.01 -3.53
C ALA A 76 -0.57 -5.06 -4.49
N ILE A 77 -1.37 -4.65 -5.48
CA ILE A 77 -1.88 -5.59 -6.50
C ILE A 77 -0.73 -6.05 -7.40
N VAL A 78 0.16 -5.17 -7.84
CA VAL A 78 1.35 -5.56 -8.63
C VAL A 78 2.19 -6.58 -7.87
N MET A 79 2.44 -6.38 -6.58
CA MET A 79 3.13 -7.36 -5.74
C MET A 79 2.41 -8.73 -5.69
N VAL A 80 1.08 -8.77 -5.72
CA VAL A 80 0.33 -10.04 -5.81
C VAL A 80 0.58 -10.70 -7.17
N LEU A 81 0.51 -9.93 -8.27
CA LEU A 81 0.69 -10.45 -9.63
C LEU A 81 2.10 -11.03 -9.83
N GLU A 82 3.13 -10.35 -9.33
CA GLU A 82 4.53 -10.77 -9.44
C GLU A 82 4.91 -11.91 -8.49
N SER A 83 4.08 -12.19 -7.48
CA SER A 83 4.40 -13.19 -6.45
C SER A 83 4.18 -14.63 -6.91
N THR A 84 5.03 -15.52 -6.41
CA THR A 84 4.83 -16.96 -6.57
C THR A 84 4.09 -17.54 -5.36
N GLY A 85 2.92 -18.12 -5.61
CA GLY A 85 2.12 -18.85 -4.62
C GLY A 85 1.09 -17.99 -3.88
N GLU A 86 0.49 -18.55 -2.84
CA GLU A 86 -0.73 -18.01 -2.22
C GLU A 86 -0.48 -17.06 -1.03
N LYS A 87 0.77 -16.96 -0.55
CA LYS A 87 1.08 -16.20 0.68
C LYS A 87 0.78 -14.71 0.49
N THR A 88 1.44 -14.08 -0.49
CA THR A 88 1.29 -12.65 -0.78
C THR A 88 -0.16 -12.32 -1.15
N PHE A 89 -0.79 -13.17 -1.97
CA PHE A 89 -2.21 -13.06 -2.33
C PHE A 89 -3.10 -12.92 -1.08
N LYS A 90 -2.98 -13.85 -0.12
CA LYS A 90 -3.79 -13.83 1.11
C LYS A 90 -3.49 -12.63 1.99
N MET A 91 -2.21 -12.30 2.17
CA MET A 91 -1.79 -11.18 3.00
C MET A 91 -2.34 -9.85 2.46
N ILE A 92 -2.15 -9.57 1.16
CA ILE A 92 -2.65 -8.32 0.58
C ILE A 92 -4.19 -8.27 0.60
N LEU A 93 -4.88 -9.39 0.37
CA LEU A 93 -6.33 -9.45 0.52
C LEU A 93 -6.77 -9.10 1.95
N ASP A 94 -6.10 -9.63 2.97
CA ASP A 94 -6.42 -9.34 4.37
C ASP A 94 -6.09 -7.89 4.78
N LEU A 95 -5.00 -7.32 4.23
CA LEU A 95 -4.70 -5.90 4.37
C LEU A 95 -5.83 -5.04 3.78
N PHE A 96 -6.27 -5.33 2.55
CA PHE A 96 -7.36 -4.59 1.91
C PHE A 96 -8.68 -4.71 2.68
N LYS A 97 -9.02 -5.89 3.20
CA LYS A 97 -10.20 -6.07 4.07
C LYS A 97 -10.14 -5.16 5.30
N SER A 98 -8.97 -5.07 5.94
CA SER A 98 -8.79 -4.21 7.11
C SER A 98 -8.91 -2.74 6.76
N LEU A 99 -8.15 -2.26 5.77
CA LEU A 99 -8.13 -0.86 5.34
C LEU A 99 -9.49 -0.38 4.83
N TRP A 100 -10.27 -1.27 4.22
CA TRP A 100 -11.65 -1.01 3.82
C TRP A 100 -12.57 -0.90 5.03
N ARG A 101 -12.50 -1.85 5.96
CA ARG A 101 -13.33 -1.86 7.17
C ARG A 101 -13.05 -0.66 8.08
N SER A 102 -11.80 -0.23 8.20
CA SER A 102 -11.41 0.98 8.95
C SER A 102 -11.65 2.27 8.18
N SER A 103 -12.10 2.20 6.92
CA SER A 103 -12.34 3.35 6.04
C SER A 103 -11.10 4.24 5.81
N VAL A 104 -9.90 3.68 5.98
CA VAL A 104 -8.63 4.38 5.71
C VAL A 104 -8.41 4.58 4.22
N ILE A 105 -8.83 3.60 3.40
CA ILE A 105 -8.89 3.75 1.95
C ILE A 105 -10.35 4.00 1.55
N THR A 106 -10.58 5.14 0.90
CA THR A 106 -11.90 5.49 0.40
C THR A 106 -12.25 4.67 -0.85
N MET A 107 -13.55 4.55 -1.15
CA MET A 107 -14.02 3.88 -2.37
C MET A 107 -13.41 4.47 -3.65
N ASP A 108 -13.23 5.79 -3.70
CA ASP A 108 -12.57 6.46 -4.84
C ASP A 108 -11.12 6.02 -5.00
N GLN A 109 -10.35 6.01 -3.91
CA GLN A 109 -8.94 5.64 -3.93
C GLN A 109 -8.76 4.15 -4.26
N MET A 110 -9.61 3.29 -3.70
CA MET A 110 -9.66 1.87 -4.05
C MET A 110 -9.91 1.71 -5.56
N LYS A 111 -10.99 2.31 -6.07
CA LYS A 111 -11.36 2.25 -7.48
C LYS A 111 -10.21 2.70 -8.40
N ARG A 112 -9.61 3.86 -8.14
CA ARG A 112 -8.52 4.41 -8.95
C ARG A 112 -7.29 3.50 -8.97
N GLY A 113 -7.00 2.80 -7.87
CA GLY A 113 -5.91 1.82 -7.80
C GLY A 113 -6.16 0.63 -8.74
N TYR A 114 -7.35 0.03 -8.69
CA TYR A 114 -7.73 -1.06 -9.60
C TYR A 114 -7.75 -0.61 -11.07
N GLU A 115 -8.31 0.55 -11.38
CA GLU A 115 -8.36 1.06 -12.76
C GLU A 115 -6.97 1.26 -13.37
N ARG A 116 -5.98 1.68 -12.57
CA ARG A 116 -4.58 1.75 -13.02
C ARG A 116 -4.04 0.38 -13.39
N VAL A 117 -4.23 -0.62 -12.52
CA VAL A 117 -3.80 -1.99 -12.82
C VAL A 117 -4.48 -2.51 -14.08
N TYR A 118 -5.78 -2.24 -14.27
CA TYR A 118 -6.51 -2.67 -15.47
C TYR A 118 -5.98 -2.01 -16.75
N CYS A 119 -5.54 -0.77 -16.68
CA CYS A 119 -4.90 -0.10 -17.81
C CYS A 119 -3.51 -0.67 -18.12
N GLU A 120 -2.74 -1.03 -17.09
CA GLU A 120 -1.33 -1.43 -17.22
C GLU A 120 -1.13 -2.96 -17.32
N ILE A 121 -2.18 -3.77 -17.11
CA ILE A 121 -2.08 -5.24 -17.18
C ILE A 121 -1.52 -5.80 -18.50
N PRO A 122 -1.72 -5.18 -19.70
CA PRO A 122 -1.08 -5.66 -20.92
C PRO A 122 0.45 -5.57 -20.84
N ASP A 123 0.96 -4.48 -20.24
CA ASP A 123 2.40 -4.25 -20.08
C ASP A 123 2.96 -5.12 -18.95
N ILE A 124 2.28 -5.22 -17.80
CA ILE A 124 2.65 -6.11 -16.69
C ILE A 124 2.74 -7.57 -17.18
N ASN A 125 1.86 -7.99 -18.07
CA ASN A 125 1.86 -9.35 -18.62
C ASN A 125 3.09 -9.64 -19.52
N LEU A 126 3.81 -8.63 -20.00
CA LEU A 126 5.07 -8.85 -20.72
C LEU A 126 6.14 -9.43 -19.79
N ASP A 127 6.14 -9.00 -18.53
CA ASP A 127 7.11 -9.44 -17.52
C ASP A 127 6.60 -10.63 -16.69
N VAL A 128 5.29 -10.69 -16.44
CA VAL A 128 4.63 -11.73 -15.63
C VAL A 128 3.65 -12.55 -16.47
N PRO A 129 4.09 -13.70 -17.01
CA PRO A 129 3.19 -14.68 -17.61
C PRO A 129 2.13 -15.10 -16.57
N HIS A 130 0.86 -15.18 -16.98
CA HIS A 130 -0.31 -15.52 -16.14
C HIS A 130 -0.87 -14.38 -15.27
N SER A 131 -0.36 -13.15 -15.36
CA SER A 131 -0.87 -12.00 -14.61
C SER A 131 -2.39 -11.80 -14.74
N TYR A 132 -2.98 -11.98 -15.93
CA TYR A 132 -4.44 -11.93 -16.14
C TYR A 132 -5.20 -12.92 -15.25
N SER A 133 -4.78 -14.18 -15.22
CA SER A 133 -5.46 -15.22 -14.43
C SER A 133 -5.38 -14.96 -12.92
N VAL A 134 -4.24 -14.43 -12.45
CA VAL A 134 -4.05 -14.06 -11.05
C VAL A 134 -4.89 -12.83 -10.70
N LEU A 135 -4.92 -11.82 -11.59
CA LEU A 135 -5.72 -10.61 -11.44
C LEU A 135 -7.20 -10.93 -11.34
N GLU A 136 -7.76 -11.70 -12.28
CA GLU A 136 -9.18 -12.09 -12.27
C GLU A 136 -9.56 -12.77 -10.95
N ARG A 137 -8.74 -13.72 -10.49
CA ARG A 137 -8.96 -14.40 -9.21
C ARG A 137 -8.89 -13.44 -8.03
N PHE A 138 -7.92 -12.54 -8.02
CA PHE A 138 -7.77 -11.56 -6.94
C PHE A 138 -8.95 -10.58 -6.88
N VAL A 139 -9.40 -10.10 -8.04
CA VAL A 139 -10.57 -9.22 -8.16
C VAL A 139 -11.84 -9.93 -7.67
N GLU A 140 -12.04 -11.20 -8.04
CA GLU A 140 -13.20 -11.97 -7.57
C GLU A 140 -13.19 -12.15 -6.05
N GLU A 141 -12.05 -12.50 -5.45
CA GLU A 141 -11.93 -12.60 -3.98
C GLU A 141 -12.19 -11.27 -3.28
N CYS A 142 -11.74 -10.14 -3.86
CA CYS A 142 -12.04 -8.82 -3.32
C CYS A 142 -13.52 -8.44 -3.43
N PHE A 143 -14.19 -8.87 -4.52
CA PHE A 143 -15.62 -8.69 -4.71
C PHE A 143 -16.43 -9.52 -3.70
N GLN A 144 -16.08 -10.80 -3.52
CA GLN A 144 -16.70 -11.69 -2.53
C GLN A 144 -16.50 -11.17 -1.09
N ALA A 145 -15.35 -10.55 -0.81
CA ALA A 145 -15.09 -9.89 0.47
C ALA A 145 -15.81 -8.54 0.66
N GLY A 146 -16.52 -8.05 -0.36
CA GLY A 146 -17.27 -6.79 -0.30
C GLY A 146 -16.39 -5.52 -0.26
N ILE A 147 -15.14 -5.61 -0.73
CA ILE A 147 -14.20 -4.49 -0.78
C ILE A 147 -14.41 -3.63 -2.03
N ILE A 148 -14.80 -4.27 -3.14
CA ILE A 148 -15.03 -3.60 -4.42
C ILE A 148 -16.47 -3.77 -4.90
N SER A 149 -16.92 -2.79 -5.68
CA SER A 149 -18.26 -2.79 -6.27
C SER A 149 -18.35 -3.71 -7.49
N LYS A 150 -19.55 -4.21 -7.77
CA LYS A 150 -19.82 -5.03 -8.98
C LYS A 150 -19.36 -4.35 -10.29
N PRO A 151 -19.64 -3.05 -10.54
CA PRO A 151 -19.14 -2.39 -11.75
C PRO A 151 -17.63 -2.41 -11.90
N LEU A 152 -16.88 -2.34 -10.79
CA LEU A 152 -15.43 -2.41 -10.82
C LEU A 152 -14.95 -3.83 -11.15
N ARG A 153 -15.57 -4.86 -10.55
CA ARG A 153 -15.27 -6.26 -10.88
C ARG A 153 -15.55 -6.57 -12.36
N ASP A 154 -16.69 -6.11 -12.87
CA ASP A 154 -17.11 -6.35 -14.26
C ASP A 154 -16.21 -5.62 -15.28
N LEU A 155 -15.42 -4.63 -14.86
CA LEU A 155 -14.44 -3.91 -15.69
C LEU A 155 -13.10 -4.66 -15.82
N CYS A 156 -12.87 -5.70 -15.01
CA CYS A 156 -11.60 -6.43 -15.01
C CYS A 156 -11.29 -6.99 -16.41
N PRO A 157 -10.13 -6.67 -17.00
CA PRO A 157 -9.73 -7.22 -18.29
C PRO A 157 -9.55 -8.73 -18.20
N SER A 158 -10.09 -9.44 -19.18
CA SER A 158 -9.92 -10.88 -19.33
C SER A 158 -9.16 -11.20 -20.61
N ARG A 159 -8.32 -12.24 -20.59
CA ARG A 159 -7.54 -12.69 -21.75
C ARG A 159 -7.73 -14.16 -22.06
#